data_AF-A0AAV1QD36-F1
#
_entry.id   AF-A0AAV1QD36-F1
#
_cell.length_a   1.000
_cell.length_b   1.000
_cell.length_c   1.000
_cell.angle_alpha   90.00
_cell.angle_beta   90.00
_cell.angle_gamma   90.00
#
_symmetry.space_group_name_H-M   'P 1'
#
loop_
_entity.id
_entity.type
_entity.pdbx_description
1 polymer ?
#
loop_
_entity_poly.entity_id
_entity_poly.type
_entity_poly.pdbx_seq_one_letter_code
_entity_poly.pdbx_strand_id
1 'polypeptide(L)'
;MGLKEAAHAPERSPHLQNWFNYPQSSAHTCPLSVLSSITPVLYQSCPLSVLSSITPVLYRSCPLSVLSSIGPVLYRSCPLSVMSSIGPVLYHTCPLSVMSSIGPVLYRSCPLSVLSSITPVLYHTCPLSVMSSIGPVLYRSCPLSVLSSIGPVLYHTCPLSVLSSITPVLYRSCPLSVLSSIGHVLYRSCPLSHLSSIGPVLYRSCPLSHLSSISPVLYHTCPLSVLSSIGPVLYRSCPLSVLSSIGPVLYHTCPPIVLNLNQT
;
A
#
# COMPACT_ATOMS: atom_id res chain seq x y z
N MET A 1 -64.39 -40.59 -14.20
CA MET A 1 -63.25 -41.10 -13.41
C MET A 1 -61.99 -40.72 -14.20
N GLY A 2 -61.11 -39.88 -13.64
CA GLY A 2 -59.80 -39.54 -14.22
C GLY A 2 -59.70 -38.17 -14.93
N LEU A 3 -59.46 -37.12 -14.13
CA LEU A 3 -58.88 -35.83 -14.53
C LEU A 3 -57.37 -35.97 -14.83
N LYS A 4 -56.80 -34.89 -15.41
CA LYS A 4 -55.39 -34.44 -15.45
C LYS A 4 -54.56 -34.94 -16.64
N GLU A 5 -53.72 -34.12 -17.28
CA GLU A 5 -53.41 -32.69 -17.20
C GLU A 5 -52.60 -32.41 -18.47
N ALA A 6 -52.85 -31.27 -19.14
CA ALA A 6 -52.01 -30.80 -20.22
C ALA A 6 -50.62 -30.46 -19.64
N ALA A 7 -49.60 -31.24 -19.99
CA ALA A 7 -48.23 -30.95 -19.59
C ALA A 7 -47.71 -29.77 -20.43
N HIS A 8 -47.85 -28.57 -19.86
CA HIS A 8 -47.09 -27.39 -20.21
C HIS A 8 -45.60 -27.74 -20.17
N ALA A 9 -44.90 -27.60 -21.30
CA ALA A 9 -43.45 -27.58 -21.31
C ALA A 9 -42.99 -26.32 -20.54
N PRO A 10 -42.17 -26.44 -19.48
CA PRO A 10 -41.62 -25.26 -18.85
C PRO A 10 -40.58 -24.63 -19.79
N GLU A 11 -40.81 -23.37 -20.14
CA GLU A 11 -39.87 -22.49 -20.80
C GLU A 11 -38.51 -22.59 -20.11
N ARG A 12 -37.50 -22.98 -20.88
CA ARG A 12 -36.11 -23.08 -20.44
C ARG A 12 -35.62 -21.67 -20.15
N SER A 13 -35.53 -21.31 -18.87
CA SER A 13 -34.89 -20.09 -18.41
C SER A 13 -33.45 -20.01 -18.95
N PRO A 14 -33.06 -18.92 -19.63
CA PRO A 14 -31.69 -18.76 -20.08
C PRO A 14 -30.83 -18.26 -18.90
N HIS A 15 -29.56 -18.69 -18.85
CA HIS A 15 -28.44 -18.07 -18.12
C HIS A 15 -27.91 -18.66 -16.81
N LEU A 16 -28.17 -19.93 -16.48
CA LEU A 16 -27.27 -20.69 -15.59
C LEU A 16 -26.57 -21.80 -16.38
N GLN A 17 -25.55 -21.43 -17.15
CA GLN A 17 -24.66 -22.42 -17.75
C GLN A 17 -23.42 -22.61 -16.87
N ASN A 18 -23.39 -23.72 -16.13
CA ASN A 18 -22.17 -24.26 -15.54
C ASN A 18 -21.31 -24.86 -16.65
N TRP A 19 -20.28 -24.15 -17.10
CA TRP A 19 -19.31 -24.67 -18.06
C TRP A 19 -18.14 -25.31 -17.30
N PHE A 20 -18.22 -26.61 -17.03
CA PHE A 20 -17.04 -27.37 -16.64
C PHE A 20 -16.18 -27.64 -17.90
N ASN A 21 -14.94 -27.16 -17.87
CA ASN A 21 -13.84 -27.46 -18.79
C ASN A 21 -14.06 -27.12 -20.29
N TYR A 22 -13.54 -25.96 -20.71
CA TYR A 22 -13.23 -25.68 -22.12
C TYR A 22 -11.75 -25.37 -22.29
N PRO A 23 -11.07 -25.92 -23.32
CA PRO A 23 -9.74 -25.45 -23.70
C PRO A 23 -9.91 -24.09 -24.41
N GLN A 24 -9.42 -23.01 -23.79
CA GLN A 24 -9.55 -21.61 -24.24
C GLN A 24 -10.99 -21.09 -24.37
N SER A 25 -11.53 -20.53 -23.28
CA SER A 25 -12.76 -19.75 -23.31
C SER A 25 -12.48 -18.28 -23.66
N SER A 26 -12.54 -17.94 -24.94
CA SER A 26 -12.68 -16.53 -25.38
C SER A 26 -14.17 -16.16 -25.36
N ALA A 27 -14.65 -15.57 -24.27
CA ALA A 27 -16.04 -15.15 -24.18
C ALA A 27 -16.18 -13.64 -24.46
N HIS A 28 -16.97 -13.29 -25.48
CA HIS A 28 -17.17 -11.90 -25.88
C HIS A 28 -18.08 -11.12 -24.91
N THR A 29 -19.09 -11.77 -24.31
CA THR A 29 -19.96 -11.20 -23.27
C THR A 29 -20.59 -12.31 -22.44
N CYS A 30 -20.32 -12.37 -21.13
CA CYS A 30 -21.04 -13.23 -20.20
C CYS A 30 -21.67 -12.37 -19.10
N PRO A 31 -22.99 -12.44 -18.86
CA PRO A 31 -23.64 -11.61 -17.84
C PRO A 31 -23.22 -12.01 -16.41
N LEU A 32 -22.94 -13.29 -16.20
CA LEU A 32 -22.46 -13.86 -14.94
C LEU A 32 -21.56 -15.04 -15.28
N SER A 33 -20.34 -15.07 -14.75
CA SER A 33 -19.42 -16.21 -14.94
C SER A 33 -18.98 -16.78 -13.59
N VAL A 34 -19.38 -18.01 -13.30
CA VAL A 34 -18.82 -18.82 -12.21
C VAL A 34 -18.02 -19.95 -12.85
N LEU A 35 -16.71 -19.93 -12.72
CA LEU A 35 -15.82 -20.83 -13.47
C LEU A 35 -14.67 -21.35 -12.60
N SER A 36 -14.25 -22.59 -12.89
CA SER A 36 -12.95 -23.12 -12.51
C SER A 36 -12.19 -23.43 -13.80
N SER A 37 -10.99 -22.88 -13.97
CA SER A 37 -10.20 -23.05 -15.21
C SER A 37 -8.77 -23.49 -14.93
N ILE A 38 -8.32 -24.44 -15.76
CA ILE A 38 -6.92 -24.85 -15.88
C ILE A 38 -6.30 -24.36 -17.20
N THR A 39 -6.99 -23.49 -17.94
CA THR A 39 -6.50 -22.89 -19.18
C THR A 39 -6.66 -21.37 -19.16
N PRO A 40 -5.81 -20.62 -19.91
CA PRO A 40 -5.83 -19.17 -19.89
C PRO A 40 -7.22 -18.62 -20.18
N VAL A 41 -7.66 -17.67 -19.37
CA VAL A 41 -9.00 -17.09 -19.46
C VAL A 41 -8.90 -15.67 -20.00
N LEU A 42 -9.63 -15.38 -21.09
CA LEU A 42 -9.69 -14.04 -21.68
C LEU A 42 -11.14 -13.58 -21.77
N TYR A 43 -11.44 -12.52 -21.00
CA TYR A 43 -12.75 -11.89 -20.99
C TYR A 43 -12.68 -10.46 -21.51
N GLN A 44 -13.52 -10.18 -22.50
CA GLN A 44 -13.68 -8.83 -23.03
C GLN A 44 -14.59 -7.99 -22.14
N SER A 45 -15.74 -8.54 -21.71
CA SER A 45 -16.65 -7.89 -20.76
C SER A 45 -17.48 -8.90 -19.99
N CYS A 46 -17.38 -8.88 -18.66
CA CYS A 46 -18.25 -9.64 -17.75
C CYS A 46 -18.71 -8.74 -16.61
N PRO A 47 -20.02 -8.51 -16.38
CA PRO A 47 -20.52 -7.69 -15.28
C PRO A 47 -20.08 -8.20 -13.92
N LEU A 48 -20.13 -9.52 -13.73
CA LEU A 48 -19.83 -10.20 -12.48
C LEU A 48 -19.07 -11.50 -12.76
N SER A 49 -17.89 -11.65 -12.16
CA SER A 49 -17.08 -12.85 -12.32
C SER A 49 -16.66 -13.44 -10.97
N VAL A 50 -16.92 -14.73 -10.78
CA VAL A 50 -16.37 -15.56 -9.70
C VAL A 50 -15.52 -16.64 -10.35
N LEU A 51 -14.19 -16.54 -10.22
CA LEU A 51 -13.27 -17.42 -10.94
C LEU A 51 -12.25 -18.05 -9.98
N SER A 52 -12.01 -19.34 -10.19
CA SER A 52 -10.82 -20.04 -9.69
C SER A 52 -9.96 -20.41 -10.89
N SER A 53 -8.70 -19.98 -10.95
CA SER A 53 -7.80 -20.28 -12.07
C SER A 53 -6.41 -20.68 -11.61
N ILE A 54 -5.78 -21.61 -12.31
CA ILE A 54 -4.34 -21.91 -12.14
C ILE A 54 -3.49 -21.45 -13.34
N THR A 55 -4.04 -20.57 -14.15
CA THR A 55 -3.44 -20.07 -15.39
C THR A 55 -3.67 -18.56 -15.54
N PRO A 56 -3.00 -17.90 -16.51
CA PRO A 56 -3.16 -16.47 -16.76
C PRO A 56 -4.62 -16.06 -16.94
N VAL A 57 -5.01 -14.96 -16.29
CA VAL A 57 -6.35 -14.38 -16.42
C VAL A 57 -6.23 -12.96 -16.95
N LEU A 58 -6.89 -12.67 -18.06
CA LEU A 58 -6.94 -11.33 -18.67
C LEU A 58 -8.39 -10.83 -18.75
N TYR A 59 -8.64 -9.72 -18.06
CA TYR A 59 -9.90 -9.01 -18.08
C TYR A 59 -9.74 -7.62 -18.68
N ARG A 60 -10.47 -7.34 -19.75
CA ARG A 60 -10.54 -5.98 -20.30
C ARG A 60 -11.50 -5.08 -19.50
N SER A 61 -12.62 -5.62 -19.03
CA SER A 61 -13.57 -4.88 -18.19
C SER A 61 -14.45 -5.82 -17.38
N CYS A 62 -14.41 -5.66 -16.05
CA CYS A 62 -15.28 -6.37 -15.10
C CYS A 62 -15.70 -5.47 -13.94
N PRO A 63 -16.97 -5.02 -13.85
CA PRO A 63 -17.48 -4.24 -12.73
C PRO A 63 -17.13 -4.83 -11.36
N LEU A 64 -17.44 -6.11 -11.15
CA LEU A 64 -17.15 -6.84 -9.93
C LEU A 64 -16.41 -8.14 -10.25
N SER A 65 -15.30 -8.37 -9.56
CA SER A 65 -14.57 -9.63 -9.63
C SER A 65 -14.30 -10.22 -8.25
N VAL A 66 -14.50 -11.53 -8.13
CA VAL A 66 -14.02 -12.36 -7.02
C VAL A 66 -13.12 -13.42 -7.64
N LEU A 67 -11.81 -13.34 -7.40
CA LEU A 67 -10.83 -14.21 -8.05
C LEU A 67 -9.96 -14.93 -7.01
N SER A 68 -9.84 -16.25 -7.16
CA SER A 68 -8.74 -17.03 -6.62
C SER A 68 -7.85 -17.47 -7.77
N SER A 69 -6.57 -17.11 -7.76
CA SER A 69 -5.69 -17.39 -8.90
C SER A 69 -4.30 -17.87 -8.49
N ILE A 70 -3.79 -18.83 -9.26
CA ILE A 70 -2.37 -19.19 -9.31
C ILE A 70 -1.91 -18.86 -10.72
N GLY A 71 -1.17 -17.78 -10.90
CA GLY A 71 -0.77 -17.28 -12.21
C GLY A 71 -0.89 -15.75 -12.34
N PRO A 72 -0.43 -15.18 -13.46
CA PRO A 72 -0.50 -13.75 -13.70
C PRO A 72 -1.96 -13.30 -13.94
N VAL A 73 -2.31 -12.16 -13.36
CA VAL A 73 -3.64 -11.56 -13.51
C VAL A 73 -3.51 -10.15 -14.05
N LEU A 74 -4.20 -9.85 -15.14
CA LEU A 74 -4.21 -8.52 -15.76
C LEU A 74 -5.64 -8.00 -15.89
N TYR A 75 -5.91 -6.88 -15.24
CA TYR A 75 -7.15 -6.13 -15.38
C TYR A 75 -6.89 -4.75 -15.97
N ARG A 76 -7.59 -4.44 -17.06
CA ARG A 76 -7.60 -3.08 -17.59
C ARG A 76 -8.58 -2.18 -16.83
N SER A 77 -9.76 -2.66 -16.48
CA SER A 77 -10.68 -1.94 -15.60
C SER A 77 -11.51 -2.89 -14.73
N CYS A 78 -11.46 -2.66 -13.42
CA CYS A 78 -12.31 -3.36 -12.46
C CYS A 78 -12.73 -2.44 -11.31
N PRO A 79 -13.95 -1.88 -11.33
CA PRO A 79 -14.50 -1.07 -10.24
C PRO A 79 -14.28 -1.66 -8.85
N LEU A 80 -14.65 -2.91 -8.65
CA LEU A 80 -14.52 -3.62 -7.38
C LEU A 80 -13.86 -4.98 -7.59
N SER A 81 -12.72 -5.22 -6.94
CA SER A 81 -12.04 -6.51 -6.97
C SER A 81 -11.79 -7.06 -5.58
N VAL A 82 -12.16 -8.32 -5.37
CA VAL A 82 -11.74 -9.12 -4.21
C VAL A 82 -10.88 -10.28 -4.72
N MET A 83 -9.63 -10.36 -4.27
CA MET A 83 -8.69 -11.32 -4.86
C MET A 83 -7.79 -12.01 -3.84
N SER A 84 -7.58 -13.31 -4.06
CA SER A 84 -6.45 -14.07 -3.57
C SER A 84 -5.60 -14.51 -4.77
N SER A 85 -4.32 -14.18 -4.76
CA SER A 85 -3.43 -14.46 -5.90
C SER A 85 -2.06 -14.99 -5.47
N ILE A 86 -1.58 -15.98 -6.21
CA ILE A 86 -0.19 -16.43 -6.21
C ILE A 86 0.35 -16.16 -7.61
N GLY A 87 1.07 -15.05 -7.77
CA GLY A 87 1.51 -14.57 -9.09
C GLY A 87 1.44 -13.04 -9.20
N PRO A 88 1.97 -12.48 -10.30
CA PRO A 88 1.96 -11.03 -10.50
C PRO A 88 0.54 -10.54 -10.82
N VAL A 89 0.15 -9.41 -10.23
CA VAL A 89 -1.14 -8.77 -10.50
C VAL A 89 -0.93 -7.37 -11.04
N LEU A 90 -1.53 -7.06 -12.19
CA LEU A 90 -1.48 -5.76 -12.82
C LEU A 90 -2.89 -5.18 -12.97
N TYR A 91 -3.09 -4.02 -12.36
CA TYR A 91 -4.30 -3.21 -12.49
C TYR A 91 -4.02 -1.86 -13.12
N HIS A 92 -4.74 -1.56 -14.19
CA HIS A 92 -4.69 -0.22 -14.78
C HIS A 92 -5.63 0.75 -14.06
N THR A 93 -6.90 0.37 -13.84
CA THR A 93 -7.86 1.15 -13.03
C THR A 93 -8.68 0.24 -12.11
N CYS A 94 -8.60 0.50 -10.80
CA CYS A 94 -9.40 -0.17 -9.79
C CYS A 94 -9.86 0.77 -8.67
N PRO A 95 -11.06 1.36 -8.77
CA PRO A 95 -11.68 2.14 -7.69
C PRO A 95 -11.51 1.54 -6.30
N LEU A 96 -11.86 0.26 -6.13
CA LEU A 96 -11.79 -0.43 -4.86
C LEU A 96 -11.15 -1.82 -5.03
N SER A 97 -10.09 -2.08 -4.27
CA SER A 97 -9.46 -3.40 -4.26
C SER A 97 -9.21 -3.92 -2.85
N VAL A 98 -9.63 -5.15 -2.60
CA VAL A 98 -9.25 -5.95 -1.43
C VAL A 98 -8.46 -7.16 -1.92
N MET A 99 -7.21 -7.29 -1.49
CA MET A 99 -6.34 -8.32 -2.03
C MET A 99 -5.43 -8.95 -0.98
N SER A 100 -5.25 -10.27 -1.12
CA SER A 100 -4.13 -11.03 -0.58
C SER A 100 -3.27 -11.53 -1.74
N SER A 101 -1.96 -11.28 -1.69
CA SER A 101 -1.05 -11.61 -2.81
C SER A 101 0.28 -12.19 -2.35
N ILE A 102 0.70 -13.25 -3.05
CA ILE A 102 2.05 -13.84 -2.99
C ILE A 102 2.69 -13.68 -4.37
N GLY A 103 2.83 -12.43 -4.80
CA GLY A 103 3.43 -12.04 -6.08
C GLY A 103 3.30 -10.53 -6.30
N PRO A 104 4.14 -9.93 -7.17
CA PRO A 104 4.27 -8.49 -7.23
C PRO A 104 2.98 -7.85 -7.71
N VAL A 105 2.62 -6.73 -7.09
CA VAL A 105 1.36 -6.03 -7.37
C VAL A 105 1.66 -4.65 -7.93
N LEU A 106 1.09 -4.35 -9.10
CA LEU A 106 1.21 -3.06 -9.75
C LEU A 106 -0.15 -2.45 -10.00
N TYR A 107 -0.38 -1.27 -9.39
CA TYR A 107 -1.55 -0.44 -9.64
C TYR A 107 -1.14 0.87 -10.28
N ARG A 108 -1.70 1.14 -11.47
CA ARG A 108 -1.58 2.47 -12.07
C ARG A 108 -2.53 3.47 -11.42
N SER A 109 -3.73 3.05 -11.01
CA SER A 109 -4.64 3.91 -10.26
C SER A 109 -5.60 3.09 -9.41
N CYS A 110 -5.61 3.36 -8.11
CA CYS A 110 -6.54 2.72 -7.18
C CYS A 110 -6.97 3.69 -6.06
N PRO A 111 -8.16 4.31 -6.16
CA PRO A 111 -8.72 5.17 -5.12
C PRO A 111 -8.60 4.62 -3.70
N LEU A 112 -9.07 3.40 -3.46
CA LEU A 112 -9.00 2.74 -2.16
C LEU A 112 -8.44 1.32 -2.31
N SER A 113 -7.33 1.04 -1.63
CA SER A 113 -6.72 -0.28 -1.60
C SER A 113 -6.59 -0.81 -0.18
N VAL A 114 -7.03 -2.04 0.05
CA VAL A 114 -6.69 -2.85 1.22
C VAL A 114 -5.87 -4.05 0.76
N LEU A 115 -4.59 -4.10 1.11
CA LEU A 115 -3.66 -5.10 0.58
C LEU A 115 -2.88 -5.80 1.69
N SER A 116 -2.84 -7.13 1.62
CA SER A 116 -1.83 -7.95 2.29
C SER A 116 -0.92 -8.55 1.23
N SER A 117 0.40 -8.32 1.35
CA SER A 117 1.36 -8.79 0.35
C SER A 117 2.68 -9.26 0.98
N ILE A 118 3.28 -10.28 0.38
CA ILE A 118 4.59 -10.79 0.81
C ILE A 118 5.72 -10.32 -0.14
N THR A 119 5.38 -9.57 -1.19
CA THR A 119 6.29 -9.25 -2.30
C THR A 119 6.16 -7.77 -2.71
N PRO A 120 6.92 -7.26 -3.70
CA PRO A 120 6.91 -5.85 -4.07
C PRO A 120 5.53 -5.31 -4.45
N VAL A 121 5.21 -4.11 -3.95
CA VAL A 121 4.00 -3.38 -4.32
C VAL A 121 4.35 -2.01 -4.88
N LEU A 122 3.83 -1.71 -6.06
CA LEU A 122 4.00 -0.42 -6.73
C LEU A 122 2.65 0.24 -7.00
N TYR A 123 2.48 1.43 -6.45
CA TYR A 123 1.33 2.31 -6.67
C TYR A 123 1.76 3.61 -7.34
N HIS A 124 1.12 3.93 -8.46
CA HIS A 124 1.31 5.24 -9.08
C HIS A 124 0.45 6.31 -8.41
N THR A 125 -0.86 6.06 -8.28
CA THR A 125 -1.82 6.94 -7.61
C THR A 125 -2.75 6.11 -6.72
N CYS A 126 -2.71 6.39 -5.42
CA CYS A 126 -3.60 5.79 -4.43
C CYS A 126 -4.05 6.80 -3.37
N PRO A 127 -5.22 7.44 -3.51
CA PRO A 127 -5.84 8.28 -2.49
C PRO A 127 -5.76 7.72 -1.08
N LEU A 128 -6.26 6.50 -0.86
CA LEU A 128 -6.25 5.84 0.43
C LEU A 128 -5.67 4.43 0.29
N SER A 129 -4.67 4.11 1.11
CA SER A 129 -4.11 2.77 1.19
C SER A 129 -4.03 2.29 2.63
N VAL A 130 -4.54 1.09 2.89
CA VAL A 130 -4.29 0.33 4.11
C VAL A 130 -3.56 -0.95 3.73
N MET A 131 -2.35 -1.16 4.25
CA MET A 131 -1.53 -2.27 3.80
C MET A 131 -0.69 -2.91 4.89
N SER A 132 -0.52 -4.23 4.75
CA SER A 132 0.50 -5.02 5.43
C SER A 132 1.41 -5.62 4.37
N SER A 133 2.71 -5.36 4.45
CA SER A 133 3.68 -5.82 3.45
C SER A 133 4.95 -6.39 4.06
N ILE A 134 5.42 -7.52 3.54
CA ILE A 134 6.77 -8.03 3.85
C ILE A 134 7.79 -7.54 2.79
N GLY A 135 7.32 -7.29 1.56
CA GLY A 135 8.14 -6.80 0.46
C GLY A 135 8.31 -5.27 0.41
N PRO A 136 9.11 -4.77 -0.55
CA PRO A 136 9.29 -3.34 -0.76
C PRO A 136 8.01 -2.67 -1.25
N VAL A 137 7.78 -1.44 -0.82
CA VAL A 137 6.59 -0.66 -1.15
C VAL A 137 7.00 0.66 -1.77
N LEU A 138 6.47 0.95 -2.95
CA LEU A 138 6.74 2.21 -3.65
C LEU A 138 5.43 2.91 -4.02
N TYR A 139 5.26 4.12 -3.49
CA TYR A 139 4.19 5.03 -3.84
C TYR A 139 4.73 6.27 -4.53
N ARG A 140 4.25 6.52 -5.76
CA ARG A 140 4.49 7.82 -6.40
C ARG A 140 3.62 8.90 -5.80
N SER A 141 2.34 8.62 -5.51
CA SER A 141 1.45 9.55 -4.83
C SER A 141 0.39 8.83 -4.02
N CYS A 142 0.32 9.15 -2.72
CA CYS A 142 -0.71 8.63 -1.82
C CYS A 142 -1.13 9.65 -0.76
N PRO A 143 -2.29 10.33 -0.92
CA PRO A 143 -2.86 11.23 0.07
C PRO A 143 -2.86 10.71 1.51
N LEU A 144 -3.35 9.49 1.74
CA LEU A 144 -3.45 8.91 3.06
C LEU A 144 -2.99 7.44 3.05
N SER A 145 -1.92 7.16 3.79
CA SER A 145 -1.37 5.81 3.90
C SER A 145 -1.33 5.33 5.35
N VAL A 146 -1.91 4.15 5.61
CA VAL A 146 -1.69 3.37 6.83
C VAL A 146 -0.97 2.09 6.44
N LEU A 147 0.27 1.93 6.90
CA LEU A 147 1.13 0.84 6.47
C LEU A 147 1.84 0.17 7.65
N SER A 148 1.85 -1.15 7.64
CA SER A 148 2.78 -1.97 8.41
C SER A 148 3.70 -2.67 7.43
N SER A 149 5.01 -2.42 7.50
CA SER A 149 5.96 -2.97 6.52
C SER A 149 7.23 -3.53 7.15
N ILE A 150 7.57 -4.77 6.77
CA ILE A 150 8.89 -5.34 7.04
C ILE A 150 9.87 -5.00 5.90
N GLY A 151 9.40 -4.65 4.71
CA GLY A 151 10.24 -4.23 3.58
C GLY A 151 10.40 -2.70 3.45
N PRO A 152 11.40 -2.22 2.68
CA PRO A 152 11.69 -0.81 2.56
C PRO A 152 10.51 -0.06 1.93
N VAL A 153 10.28 1.16 2.39
CA VAL A 153 9.13 1.97 1.98
C VAL A 153 9.61 3.27 1.34
N LEU A 154 9.19 3.55 0.12
CA LEU A 154 9.50 4.78 -0.60
C LEU A 154 8.23 5.53 -0.98
N TYR A 155 8.14 6.76 -0.47
CA TYR A 155 7.08 7.71 -0.79
C TYR A 155 7.63 8.93 -1.50
N HIS A 156 7.15 9.19 -2.71
CA HIS A 156 7.48 10.44 -3.39
C HIS A 156 6.63 11.61 -2.87
N THR A 157 5.31 11.44 -2.75
CA THR A 157 4.41 12.45 -2.15
C THR A 157 3.33 11.77 -1.31
N CYS A 158 3.29 12.07 -0.01
CA CYS A 158 2.26 11.58 0.90
C CYS A 158 1.81 12.62 1.92
N PRO A 159 0.66 13.30 1.71
CA PRO A 159 0.04 14.23 2.66
C PRO A 159 0.05 13.76 4.12
N LEU A 160 -0.57 12.63 4.41
CA LEU A 160 -0.58 12.02 5.74
C LEU A 160 -0.11 10.57 5.66
N SER A 161 0.81 10.21 6.55
CA SER A 161 1.28 8.83 6.70
C SER A 161 1.24 8.38 8.16
N VAL A 162 0.73 7.17 8.38
CA VAL A 162 0.89 6.41 9.61
C VAL A 162 1.60 5.12 9.26
N LEU A 163 2.83 4.96 9.73
CA LEU A 163 3.70 3.85 9.32
C LEU A 163 4.34 3.18 10.53
N SER A 164 4.28 1.86 10.54
CA SER A 164 5.15 1.00 11.36
C SER A 164 6.09 0.25 10.42
N SER A 165 7.40 0.37 10.62
CA SER A 165 8.37 -0.30 9.75
C SER A 165 9.60 -0.83 10.47
N ILE A 166 10.12 -1.96 10.02
CA ILE A 166 11.36 -2.56 10.56
C ILE A 166 12.57 -2.23 9.65
N THR A 167 12.35 -1.57 8.52
CA THR A 167 13.34 -1.35 7.45
C THR A 167 13.39 0.12 7.02
N PRO A 168 14.28 0.48 6.06
CA PRO A 168 14.45 1.87 5.66
C PRO A 168 13.18 2.50 5.11
N VAL A 169 12.92 3.72 5.53
CA VAL A 169 11.79 4.55 5.09
C VAL A 169 12.33 5.83 4.46
N LEU A 170 11.93 6.10 3.23
CA LEU A 170 12.30 7.31 2.50
C LEU A 170 11.06 8.10 2.10
N TYR A 171 10.96 9.33 2.60
CA TYR A 171 9.98 10.31 2.18
C TYR A 171 10.64 11.47 1.44
N ARG A 172 10.24 11.67 0.18
CA ARG A 172 10.62 12.89 -0.54
C ARG A 172 9.79 14.09 -0.11
N SER A 173 8.50 13.90 0.18
CA SER A 173 7.64 14.95 0.74
C SER A 173 6.45 14.35 1.49
N CYS A 174 6.30 14.74 2.76
CA CYS A 174 5.21 14.30 3.61
C CYS A 174 4.80 15.41 4.59
N PRO A 175 3.65 16.07 4.44
CA PRO A 175 3.14 17.08 5.37
C PRO A 175 3.10 16.62 6.83
N LEU A 176 2.43 15.50 7.08
CA LEU A 176 2.26 14.92 8.41
C LEU A 176 2.68 13.46 8.39
N SER A 177 3.64 13.11 9.24
CA SER A 177 4.06 11.72 9.44
C SER A 177 3.96 11.31 10.90
N VAL A 178 3.34 10.17 11.15
CA VAL A 178 3.45 9.42 12.41
C VAL A 178 4.18 8.12 12.09
N LEU A 179 5.40 7.97 12.60
CA LEU A 179 6.27 6.86 12.27
C LEU A 179 6.80 6.15 13.52
N SER A 180 6.65 4.83 13.54
CA SER A 180 7.46 3.94 14.38
C SER A 180 8.39 3.13 13.48
N SER A 181 9.70 3.19 13.73
CA SER A 181 10.68 2.54 12.86
C SER A 181 11.85 1.88 13.58
N ILE A 182 12.30 0.73 13.11
CA ILE A 182 13.54 0.07 13.57
C ILE A 182 14.68 0.24 12.54
N GLY A 183 14.40 0.82 11.37
CA GLY A 183 15.37 1.10 10.31
C GLY A 183 15.74 2.58 10.15
N HIS A 184 16.53 2.86 9.11
CA HIS A 184 16.90 4.23 8.73
C HIS A 184 15.69 5.02 8.26
N VAL A 185 15.59 6.29 8.66
CA VAL A 185 14.53 7.17 8.20
C VAL A 185 15.12 8.41 7.54
N LEU A 186 14.73 8.65 6.29
CA LEU A 186 15.18 9.80 5.50
C LEU A 186 13.98 10.65 5.08
N TYR A 187 13.93 11.88 5.58
CA TYR A 187 12.96 12.89 5.15
C TYR A 187 13.67 14.01 4.39
N ARG A 188 13.26 14.23 3.13
CA ARG A 188 13.69 15.42 2.40
C ARG A 188 12.90 16.67 2.82
N SER A 189 11.59 16.55 3.04
CA SER A 189 10.76 17.65 3.55
C SER A 189 9.55 17.10 4.30
N CYS A 190 9.43 17.46 5.58
CA CYS A 190 8.32 17.03 6.43
C CYS A 190 7.91 18.15 7.40
N PRO A 191 6.81 18.89 7.20
CA PRO A 191 6.50 20.01 8.07
C PRO A 191 6.17 19.64 9.51
N LEU A 192 5.42 18.56 9.73
CA LEU A 192 5.22 17.99 11.06
C LEU A 192 5.58 16.50 11.05
N SER A 193 6.40 16.10 12.01
CA SER A 193 6.75 14.70 12.21
C SER A 193 6.67 14.30 13.69
N HIS A 194 5.95 13.21 13.97
CA HIS A 194 6.05 12.45 15.21
C HIS A 194 6.75 11.12 14.90
N LEU A 195 7.93 10.91 15.49
CA LEU A 195 8.77 9.77 15.13
C LEU A 195 9.35 9.09 16.37
N SER A 196 9.16 7.78 16.46
CA SER A 196 9.93 6.90 17.34
C SER A 196 10.83 6.01 16.49
N SER A 197 12.15 6.04 16.71
CA SER A 197 13.08 5.23 15.92
C SER A 197 14.24 4.64 16.69
N ILE A 198 14.63 3.42 16.32
CA ILE A 198 15.86 2.78 16.81
C ILE A 198 16.99 2.91 15.75
N GLY A 199 16.68 3.32 14.52
CA GLY A 199 17.65 3.50 13.44
C GLY A 199 17.99 4.97 13.17
N PRO A 200 19.08 5.28 12.44
CA PRO A 200 19.49 6.66 12.19
C PRO A 200 18.42 7.47 11.45
N VAL A 201 18.26 8.74 11.85
CA VAL A 201 17.25 9.63 11.29
C VAL A 201 17.92 10.84 10.65
N LEU A 202 17.57 11.13 9.39
CA LEU A 202 18.03 12.32 8.68
C LEU A 202 16.86 13.14 8.17
N TYR A 203 16.81 14.40 8.59
CA TYR A 203 15.90 15.40 8.07
C TYR A 203 16.67 16.48 7.32
N ARG A 204 16.31 16.70 6.06
CA ARG A 204 16.82 17.86 5.32
C ARG A 204 16.06 19.14 5.66
N SER A 205 14.76 19.07 5.87
CA SER A 205 13.96 20.21 6.35
C SER A 205 12.71 19.74 7.08
N CYS A 206 12.55 20.15 8.33
CA CYS A 206 11.37 19.84 9.14
C CYS A 206 11.03 20.98 10.11
N PRO A 207 9.97 21.79 9.87
CA PRO A 207 9.63 22.87 10.77
C PRO A 207 9.33 22.47 12.21
N LEU A 208 8.53 21.42 12.41
CA LEU A 208 8.17 20.90 13.73
C LEU A 208 8.47 19.40 13.80
N SER A 209 9.38 19.01 14.69
CA SER A 209 9.67 17.60 14.94
C SER A 209 9.51 17.25 16.41
N HIS A 210 8.74 16.21 16.70
CA HIS A 210 8.75 15.48 17.96
C HIS A 210 9.38 14.11 17.73
N LEU A 211 10.51 13.86 18.38
CA LEU A 211 11.31 12.68 18.08
C LEU A 211 11.79 11.98 19.34
N SER A 212 11.61 10.65 19.38
CA SER A 212 12.30 9.75 20.29
C SER A 212 13.22 8.81 19.49
N SER A 213 14.52 8.82 19.78
CA SER A 213 15.49 8.00 19.03
C SER A 213 16.50 7.29 19.92
N ILE A 214 16.95 6.12 19.48
CA ILE A 214 18.10 5.39 20.02
C ILE A 214 19.17 5.25 18.92
N SER A 215 19.58 6.38 18.33
CA SER A 215 20.46 6.40 17.15
C SER A 215 20.97 7.82 16.83
N PRO A 216 21.91 7.97 15.88
CA PRO A 216 22.28 9.27 15.34
C PRO A 216 21.10 10.00 14.70
N VAL A 217 20.94 11.28 15.04
CA VAL A 217 19.93 12.17 14.43
C VAL A 217 20.62 13.35 13.75
N LEU A 218 20.36 13.55 12.46
CA LEU A 218 20.89 14.67 11.69
C LEU A 218 19.77 15.56 11.16
N TYR A 219 19.82 16.83 11.53
CA TYR A 219 18.92 17.88 11.08
C TYR A 219 19.68 18.92 10.28
N HIS A 220 19.29 19.13 9.02
CA HIS A 220 19.86 20.22 8.24
C HIS A 220 19.14 21.55 8.50
N THR A 221 17.81 21.60 8.52
CA THR A 221 17.04 22.80 8.90
C THR A 221 15.79 22.42 9.71
N CYS A 222 15.71 22.91 10.96
CA CYS A 222 14.55 22.68 11.84
C CYS A 222 14.28 23.87 12.75
N PRO A 223 13.28 24.73 12.50
CA PRO A 223 12.93 25.83 13.40
C PRO A 223 12.59 25.40 14.83
N LEU A 224 11.79 24.33 15.00
CA LEU A 224 11.39 23.85 16.31
C LEU A 224 11.53 22.33 16.43
N SER A 225 12.27 21.87 17.43
CA SER A 225 12.42 20.44 17.71
C SER A 225 12.26 20.11 19.19
N VAL A 226 11.48 19.07 19.49
CA VAL A 226 11.46 18.40 20.79
C VAL A 226 12.04 17.01 20.60
N LEU A 227 13.20 16.75 21.21
CA LEU A 227 13.97 15.53 20.98
C LEU A 227 14.32 14.84 22.29
N SER A 228 14.07 13.53 22.33
CA SER A 228 14.66 12.61 23.29
C SER A 228 15.54 11.62 22.54
N SER A 229 16.86 11.61 22.77
CA SER A 229 17.78 10.78 21.98
C SER A 229 18.83 10.06 22.82
N ILE A 230 19.08 8.79 22.51
CA ILE A 230 20.27 8.06 22.95
C ILE A 230 21.17 7.91 21.72
N GLY A 231 22.17 8.77 21.58
CA GLY A 231 23.01 8.85 20.39
C GLY A 231 23.43 10.29 20.05
N PRO A 232 24.33 10.45 19.07
CA PRO A 232 24.81 11.76 18.64
C PRO A 232 23.72 12.52 17.87
N VAL A 233 23.60 13.82 18.15
CA VAL A 233 22.65 14.71 17.47
C VAL A 233 23.42 15.84 16.78
N LEU A 234 23.15 16.05 15.49
CA LEU A 234 23.77 17.12 14.71
C LEU A 234 22.71 18.02 14.10
N TYR A 235 22.75 19.31 14.46
CA TYR A 235 21.96 20.38 13.86
C TYR A 235 22.84 21.28 13.01
N ARG A 236 22.51 21.44 11.73
CA ARG A 236 23.14 22.48 10.92
C ARG A 236 22.52 23.85 11.19
N SER A 237 21.19 23.94 11.31
CA SER A 237 20.49 25.14 11.76
C SER A 237 19.19 24.79 12.50
N CYS A 238 19.10 25.17 13.77
CA CYS A 238 17.89 24.99 14.59
C CYS A 238 17.75 26.13 15.59
N PRO A 239 16.78 27.05 15.42
CA PRO A 239 16.66 28.19 16.29
C PRO A 239 16.09 27.92 17.68
N LEU A 240 15.24 26.90 17.84
CA LEU A 240 14.68 26.56 19.13
C LEU A 240 14.57 25.05 19.29
N SER A 241 15.25 24.50 20.29
CA SER A 241 15.24 23.06 20.57
C SER A 241 15.05 22.79 22.06
N VAL A 242 14.15 21.85 22.39
CA VAL A 242 14.05 21.22 23.70
C VAL A 242 14.64 19.83 23.58
N LEU A 243 15.71 19.55 24.31
CA LEU A 243 16.49 18.32 24.16
C LEU A 243 16.71 17.61 25.48
N SER A 244 16.50 16.30 25.47
CA SER A 244 17.00 15.35 26.46
C SER A 244 17.82 14.30 25.73
N SER A 245 19.15 14.34 25.86
CA SER A 245 20.04 13.48 25.08
C SER A 245 21.11 12.80 25.92
N ILE A 246 21.30 11.51 25.67
CA ILE A 246 22.46 10.72 26.13
C ILE A 246 23.38 10.57 24.92
N GLY A 247 24.34 11.50 24.76
CA GLY A 247 25.24 11.56 23.61
C GLY A 247 25.66 13.00 23.26
N PRO A 248 26.65 13.17 22.37
CA PRO A 248 27.12 14.49 21.98
C PRO A 248 26.10 15.22 21.09
N VAL A 249 25.99 16.53 21.28
CA VAL A 249 25.09 17.40 20.51
C VAL A 249 25.92 18.49 19.83
N LEU A 250 25.86 18.57 18.51
CA LEU A 250 26.65 19.50 17.70
C LEU A 250 25.73 20.47 16.94
N TYR A 251 26.02 21.78 17.02
CA TYR A 251 25.32 22.83 16.29
C TYR A 251 26.30 23.57 15.37
N HIS A 252 25.91 23.79 14.11
CA HIS A 252 26.72 24.55 13.16
C HIS A 252 26.33 26.04 13.08
N THR A 253 25.08 26.40 13.39
CA THR A 253 24.62 27.80 13.51
C THR A 253 23.76 27.96 14.78
N CYS A 254 24.19 28.81 15.71
CA CYS A 254 23.55 29.04 17.02
C CYS A 254 22.38 30.03 16.94
N PRO A 255 21.24 29.74 17.59
CA PRO A 255 20.62 30.77 18.45
C PRO A 255 19.99 30.10 19.72
N PRO A 256 19.11 30.75 20.52
CA PRO A 256 18.96 30.48 21.96
C PRO A 256 18.44 29.08 22.29
N ILE A 257 19.11 28.43 23.25
CA ILE A 257 18.86 27.03 23.61
C ILE A 257 18.19 26.98 24.99
N VAL A 258 17.07 26.27 25.11
CA VAL A 258 16.54 25.83 26.40
C VAL A 258 17.03 24.40 26.62
N LEU A 259 18.23 24.28 27.20
CA LEU A 259 18.79 23.00 27.60
C LEU A 259 18.15 22.57 28.92
N ASN A 260 17.46 21.43 28.94
CA ASN A 260 17.14 20.74 30.18
C ASN A 260 18.05 19.52 30.28
N LEU A 261 19.28 19.76 30.75
CA LEU A 261 20.32 18.74 30.91
C LEU A 261 20.00 17.87 32.12
N ASN A 262 19.29 16.77 31.91
CA ASN A 262 19.46 15.61 32.79
C ASN A 262 20.67 14.81 32.26
N GLN A 263 21.87 15.31 32.55
CA GLN A 263 23.09 14.52 32.40
C GLN A 263 23.10 13.48 33.53
N THR A 264 22.87 12.22 33.19
CA THR A 264 23.27 11.06 34.00
C THR A 264 24.00 10.09 33.11
#